data_AF-A0A0C2D9Y6-F1
#
_entry.id   AF-A0A0C2D9Y6-F1
#
_cell.length_a   1.000
_cell.length_b   1.000
_cell.length_c   1.000
_cell.angle_alpha   90.00
_cell.angle_beta   90.00
_cell.angle_gamma   90.00
#
_symmetry.space_group_name_H-M   'P 1'
#
loop_
_entity.id
_entity.type
_entity.pdbx_description
1 polymer ?
#
loop_
_entity_poly.entity_id
_entity_poly.type
_entity_poly.pdbx_seq_one_letter_code
_entity_poly.pdbx_strand_id
1 'polypeptide(L)'
;MSWMNRLKVQFVILLLLWLVPDSTQLMSTTVKLNSERLAGSGGVVRIGHLQPNNPNIAHEPEILKMCARDLKERKILPINYTLTVITMESCNKFSGVEHAAYLHYIKNATIYFGPGCNNVLVNNVNSSCEPFVVRSSVDK
;
A
#
# COMPACT_ATOMS: atom_id res chain seq x y z
N MET A 1 35.52 59.70 19.62
CA MET A 1 34.49 58.78 19.08
C MET A 1 33.79 58.11 20.26
N SER A 2 32.56 58.56 20.55
CA SER A 2 31.86 58.30 21.81
C SER A 2 31.48 56.81 21.96
N TRP A 3 31.68 56.28 23.18
CA TRP A 3 31.33 54.93 23.65
C TRP A 3 29.90 54.51 23.28
N MET A 4 29.00 55.49 23.17
CA MET A 4 27.60 55.33 22.77
C MET A 4 27.42 54.80 21.33
N ASN A 5 28.41 54.98 20.44
CA ASN A 5 28.37 54.42 19.09
C ASN A 5 28.75 52.94 19.04
N ARG A 6 29.57 52.44 19.98
CA ARG A 6 29.92 51.01 20.04
C ARG A 6 28.74 50.17 20.53
N LEU A 7 27.99 50.67 21.51
CA LEU A 7 26.79 49.97 22.00
C LEU A 7 25.70 49.86 20.92
N LYS A 8 25.49 50.92 20.13
CA LYS A 8 24.47 50.91 19.06
C LYS A 8 24.81 49.91 17.96
N VAL A 9 26.08 49.87 17.52
CA VAL A 9 26.52 48.92 16.48
C VAL A 9 26.40 47.48 16.99
N GLN A 10 26.75 47.23 18.24
CA GLN A 10 26.66 45.90 18.84
C GLN A 10 25.20 45.44 19.03
N PHE A 11 24.29 46.36 19.34
CA PHE A 11 22.86 46.08 19.38
C PHE A 11 22.28 45.74 18.01
N VAL A 12 22.69 46.46 16.95
CA VAL A 12 22.23 46.19 15.58
C VAL A 12 22.74 44.84 15.07
N ILE A 13 23.99 44.48 15.37
CA ILE A 13 24.56 43.17 15.02
C ILE A 13 23.82 42.03 15.74
N LEU A 14 23.54 42.20 17.03
CA LEU A 14 22.74 41.24 17.79
C LEU A 14 21.33 41.13 17.20
N LEU A 15 20.66 42.24 16.89
CA LEU A 15 19.31 42.21 16.30
C LEU A 15 19.27 41.50 14.94
N LEU A 16 20.31 41.66 14.12
CA LEU A 16 20.44 40.98 12.83
C LEU A 16 20.70 39.48 12.98
N LEU A 17 21.43 39.06 14.02
CA LEU A 17 21.65 37.64 14.35
C LEU A 17 20.37 36.94 14.84
N TRP A 18 19.41 37.68 15.41
CA TRP A 18 18.09 37.15 15.80
C TRP A 18 17.08 37.09 14.63
N LEU A 19 17.36 37.80 13.53
CA LEU A 19 16.45 37.90 12.37
C LEU A 19 16.74 36.89 11.25
N VAL A 20 17.73 36.00 11.41
CA VAL A 20 17.96 34.89 10.48
C VAL A 20 17.19 33.67 11.01
N PRO A 21 15.98 33.37 10.50
CA PRO A 21 15.35 32.09 10.80
C PRO A 21 16.23 30.98 10.23
N ASP A 22 16.61 30.06 11.10
CA ASP A 22 17.41 28.88 10.79
C ASP A 22 16.69 28.06 9.69
N SER A 23 17.18 28.19 8.45
CA SER A 23 16.61 27.57 7.26
C SER A 23 16.80 26.05 7.21
N THR A 24 17.36 25.46 8.27
CA THR A 24 17.58 24.02 8.43
C THR A 24 16.32 23.22 8.81
N GLN A 25 15.22 23.88 9.18
CA GLN A 25 13.97 23.20 9.57
C GLN A 25 13.14 22.66 8.39
N LEU A 26 13.37 23.13 7.15
CA LEU A 26 12.45 22.86 6.02
C LEU A 26 12.64 21.48 5.37
N MET A 27 13.76 20.79 5.63
CA MET A 27 13.98 19.40 5.18
C MET A 27 13.71 18.35 6.26
N SER A 28 13.51 18.75 7.53
CA SER A 28 13.27 17.81 8.63
C SER A 28 11.82 17.33 8.66
N THR A 29 10.86 18.17 8.26
CA THR A 29 9.42 17.85 8.32
C THR A 29 8.95 16.88 7.24
N THR A 30 9.57 16.87 6.05
CA THR A 30 9.24 15.90 4.98
C THR A 30 9.81 14.50 5.24
N VAL A 31 10.89 14.38 6.02
CA VAL A 31 11.44 13.08 6.44
C VAL A 31 10.67 12.53 7.65
N LYS A 32 10.28 13.40 8.60
CA LYS A 32 9.63 12.99 9.86
C LYS A 32 8.19 12.49 9.66
N LEU A 33 7.40 13.12 8.78
CA LEU A 33 6.06 12.65 8.43
C LEU A 33 6.05 11.27 7.73
N ASN A 34 7.08 10.99 6.94
CA ASN A 34 7.25 9.66 6.34
C ASN A 34 7.66 8.61 7.38
N SER A 35 8.53 8.98 8.33
CA SER A 35 8.97 8.07 9.40
C SER A 35 7.85 7.70 10.39
N GLU A 36 6.91 8.61 10.67
CA GLU A 36 5.78 8.32 11.58
C GLU A 36 4.68 7.49 10.91
N ARG A 37 4.47 7.59 9.59
CA ARG A 37 3.63 6.63 8.83
C ARG A 37 4.27 5.24 8.69
N LEU A 38 5.60 5.16 8.74
CA LEU A 38 6.37 3.92 8.71
C LEU A 38 6.37 3.16 10.06
N ALA A 39 5.97 3.82 11.15
CA ALA A 39 5.83 3.23 12.48
C ALA A 39 4.45 2.60 12.74
N GLY A 40 3.73 2.21 11.68
CA GLY A 40 2.52 1.41 11.81
C GLY A 40 2.84 0.02 12.37
N SER A 41 1.96 -0.50 13.23
CA SER A 41 1.92 -1.91 13.63
C SER A 41 2.17 -2.78 12.41
N GLY A 42 3.27 -3.52 12.41
CA GLY A 42 3.58 -4.44 11.32
C GLY A 42 2.43 -5.39 11.00
N GLY A 43 2.39 -5.89 9.78
CA GLY A 43 1.27 -6.71 9.35
C GLY A 43 1.53 -7.52 8.09
N VAL A 44 0.84 -8.66 8.01
CA VAL A 44 0.75 -9.45 6.78
C VAL A 44 -0.54 -9.07 6.07
N VAL A 45 -0.41 -8.43 4.91
CA VAL A 45 -1.55 -8.14 4.03
C VAL A 45 -1.71 -9.33 3.10
N ARG A 46 -2.79 -10.09 3.31
CA ARG A 46 -3.11 -11.25 2.49
C ARG A 46 -3.97 -10.78 1.32
N ILE A 47 -3.51 -11.09 0.12
CA ILE A 47 -4.12 -10.76 -1.15
C ILE A 47 -4.72 -12.05 -1.70
N GLY A 48 -6.04 -12.08 -1.84
CA GLY A 48 -6.74 -13.14 -2.56
C GLY A 48 -6.63 -12.92 -4.06
N HIS A 49 -6.42 -13.99 -4.81
CA HIS A 49 -6.38 -13.98 -6.26
C HIS A 49 -7.24 -15.13 -6.80
N LEU A 50 -8.10 -14.85 -7.76
CA LEU A 50 -8.88 -15.84 -8.48
C LEU A 50 -8.30 -16.00 -9.88
N GLN A 51 -7.99 -17.22 -10.25
CA GLN A 51 -7.40 -17.55 -11.55
C GLN A 51 -8.39 -18.38 -12.38
N PRO A 52 -8.69 -18.00 -13.62
CA PRO A 52 -9.41 -18.87 -14.57
C PRO A 52 -8.73 -20.22 -14.74
N ASN A 53 -9.51 -21.28 -14.88
CA ASN A 53 -8.99 -22.59 -15.28
C ASN A 53 -8.66 -22.60 -16.79
N ASN A 54 -7.70 -21.76 -17.17
CA ASN A 54 -7.16 -21.67 -18.52
C ASN A 54 -5.63 -21.72 -18.44
N PRO A 55 -4.99 -22.76 -18.99
CA PRO A 55 -3.53 -22.92 -18.90
C PRO A 55 -2.75 -21.79 -19.59
N ASN A 56 -3.37 -21.03 -20.50
CA ASN A 56 -2.73 -19.88 -21.15
C ASN A 56 -2.57 -18.65 -20.22
N ILE A 57 -3.26 -18.63 -19.07
CA ILE A 57 -3.25 -17.55 -18.07
C ILE A 57 -2.64 -18.06 -16.75
N ALA A 58 -1.94 -19.20 -16.79
CA ALA A 58 -1.37 -19.86 -15.62
C ALA A 58 -0.33 -19.01 -14.85
N HIS A 59 0.21 -17.95 -15.47
CA HIS A 59 1.37 -17.18 -14.98
C HIS A 59 1.05 -15.96 -14.11
N GLU A 60 -0.22 -15.54 -14.02
CA GLU A 60 -0.62 -14.37 -13.20
C GLU A 60 -0.23 -14.48 -11.72
N PRO A 61 -0.34 -15.64 -11.05
CA PRO A 61 0.07 -15.79 -9.65
C PRO A 61 1.56 -15.51 -9.44
N GLU A 62 2.41 -15.95 -10.37
CA GLU A 62 3.85 -15.73 -10.33
C GLU A 62 4.17 -14.24 -10.50
N ILE A 63 3.46 -13.56 -11.39
CA ILE A 63 3.59 -12.11 -11.61
C ILE A 63 3.19 -11.35 -10.34
N LEU A 64 2.05 -11.67 -9.72
CA LEU A 64 1.62 -11.01 -8.48
C LEU A 64 2.62 -11.22 -7.34
N LYS A 65 3.19 -12.41 -7.21
CA LYS A 65 4.27 -12.70 -6.24
C LYS A 65 5.55 -11.91 -6.57
N MET A 66 5.88 -11.74 -7.85
CA MET A 66 7.01 -10.92 -8.29
C MET A 66 6.80 -9.45 -7.91
N CYS A 67 5.62 -8.89 -8.19
CA CYS A 67 5.25 -7.53 -7.80
C CYS A 67 5.29 -7.33 -6.27
N ALA A 68 4.77 -8.30 -5.49
CA ALA A 68 4.83 -8.25 -4.03
C ALA A 68 6.27 -8.19 -3.49
N ARG A 69 7.20 -8.93 -4.12
CA ARG A 69 8.62 -8.89 -3.79
C ARG A 69 9.26 -7.57 -4.19
N ASP A 70 9.02 -7.11 -5.41
CA ASP A 70 9.57 -5.85 -5.94
C ASP A 70 9.16 -4.65 -5.08
N LEU A 71 7.90 -4.58 -4.63
CA LEU A 71 7.42 -3.54 -3.71
C LEU A 71 8.14 -3.56 -2.35
N LYS A 72 8.50 -4.75 -1.86
CA LYS A 72 9.26 -4.92 -0.62
C LYS A 72 10.73 -4.53 -0.80
N GLU A 73 11.36 -4.98 -1.88
CA GLU A 73 12.77 -4.71 -2.20
C GLU A 73 13.03 -3.22 -2.44
N ARG A 74 12.11 -2.54 -3.14
CA ARG A 74 12.16 -1.10 -3.39
C ARG A 74 11.77 -0.25 -2.18
N LYS A 75 11.46 -0.86 -1.03
CA LYS A 75 11.03 -0.17 0.20
C LYS A 75 9.83 0.77 -0.03
N ILE A 76 8.95 0.39 -0.96
CA ILE A 76 7.68 1.10 -1.21
C ILE A 76 6.68 0.76 -0.09
N LEU A 77 6.75 -0.48 0.40
CA LEU A 77 5.99 -0.90 1.57
C LEU A 77 6.70 -0.48 2.86
N PRO A 78 5.95 -0.18 3.94
CA PRO A 78 6.56 0.02 5.24
C PRO A 78 7.35 -1.21 5.69
N ILE A 79 8.45 -0.99 6.43
CA ILE A 79 9.44 -2.04 6.80
C ILE A 79 8.77 -3.26 7.46
N ASN A 80 7.72 -3.02 8.24
CA ASN A 80 7.04 -4.06 9.01
C ASN A 80 5.86 -4.70 8.27
N TYR A 81 5.68 -4.44 6.98
CA TYR A 81 4.60 -5.00 6.17
C TYR A 81 5.09 -6.03 5.17
N THR A 82 4.32 -7.10 4.99
CA THR A 82 4.57 -8.10 3.95
C THR A 82 3.27 -8.40 3.21
N LEU A 83 3.34 -8.43 1.88
CA LEU A 83 2.23 -8.86 1.03
C LEU A 83 2.34 -10.37 0.78
N THR A 84 1.24 -11.10 0.96
CA THR A 84 1.16 -12.54 0.65
C THR A 84 0.03 -12.80 -0.33
N VAL A 85 0.33 -13.45 -1.46
CA VAL A 85 -0.66 -13.76 -2.50
C VAL A 85 -1.18 -15.19 -2.31
N ILE A 86 -2.51 -15.34 -2.27
CA ILE A 86 -3.22 -16.61 -2.15
C ILE A 86 -4.07 -16.78 -3.41
N THR A 87 -3.76 -17.77 -4.23
CA THR A 87 -4.51 -18.04 -5.46
C THR A 87 -5.48 -19.20 -5.29
N MET A 88 -6.67 -19.05 -5.84
CA MET A 88 -7.68 -20.10 -5.99
C MET A 88 -8.20 -20.13 -7.42
N GLU A 89 -8.68 -21.30 -7.85
CA GLU A 89 -9.36 -21.45 -9.13
C GLU A 89 -10.71 -20.73 -9.09
N SER A 90 -10.97 -19.89 -10.09
CA SER A 90 -12.26 -19.21 -10.27
C SER A 90 -13.30 -20.15 -10.87
N CYS A 91 -14.59 -19.85 -10.63
CA CYS A 91 -15.73 -20.46 -11.34
C CYS A 91 -15.94 -21.98 -11.12
N ASN A 92 -15.27 -22.58 -10.13
CA ASN A 92 -15.40 -24.02 -9.83
C ASN A 92 -16.57 -24.34 -8.85
N LYS A 93 -17.29 -23.32 -8.33
CA LYS A 93 -18.47 -23.51 -7.43
C LYS A 93 -19.23 -22.24 -7.07
N PHE A 94 -18.54 -21.10 -7.05
CA PHE A 94 -19.03 -19.84 -6.49
C PHE A 94 -18.87 -18.69 -7.48
N SER A 95 -19.78 -17.71 -7.40
CA SER A 95 -19.65 -16.41 -8.05
C SER A 95 -18.37 -15.67 -7.63
N GLY A 96 -18.02 -14.61 -8.36
CA GLY A 96 -16.91 -13.72 -7.96
C GLY A 96 -17.06 -13.15 -6.55
N VAL A 97 -18.28 -12.72 -6.19
CA VAL A 97 -18.59 -12.11 -4.88
C VAL A 97 -18.48 -13.14 -3.76
N GLU A 98 -19.02 -14.34 -3.97
CA GLU A 98 -18.94 -15.44 -2.99
C GLU A 98 -17.50 -15.91 -2.77
N HIS A 99 -16.68 -15.94 -3.82
CA HIS A 99 -15.25 -16.21 -3.68
C HIS A 99 -14.53 -15.14 -2.85
N ALA A 100 -14.82 -13.86 -3.08
CA ALA A 100 -14.25 -12.77 -2.29
C ALA A 100 -14.64 -12.92 -0.81
N ALA A 101 -15.91 -13.25 -0.52
CA ALA A 101 -16.37 -13.53 0.83
C ALA A 101 -15.68 -14.76 1.44
N TYR A 102 -15.53 -15.86 0.71
CA TYR A 102 -14.81 -17.05 1.17
C TYR A 102 -13.35 -16.74 1.50
N LEU A 103 -12.65 -16.07 0.59
CA LEU A 103 -11.25 -15.65 0.79
C LEU A 103 -11.14 -14.67 1.98
N HIS A 104 -12.16 -13.85 2.25
CA HIS A 104 -12.24 -13.01 3.45
C HIS A 104 -12.35 -13.82 4.73
N TYR A 105 -13.42 -14.59 4.87
CA TYR A 105 -13.76 -15.25 6.12
C TYR A 105 -12.85 -16.44 6.42
N ILE A 106 -12.41 -17.18 5.39
CA ILE A 106 -11.66 -18.43 5.56
C ILE A 106 -10.15 -18.20 5.38
N LYS A 107 -9.75 -17.30 4.47
CA LYS A 107 -8.33 -17.03 4.16
C LYS A 107 -7.83 -15.69 4.68
N ASN A 108 -8.60 -14.92 5.45
CA ASN A 108 -8.26 -13.59 5.96
C ASN A 108 -7.60 -12.69 4.92
N ALA A 109 -8.01 -12.81 3.65
CA ALA A 109 -7.60 -11.87 2.64
C ALA A 109 -8.24 -10.51 2.93
N THR A 110 -7.60 -9.45 2.44
CA THR A 110 -8.02 -8.06 2.65
C THR A 110 -8.29 -7.37 1.32
N ILE A 111 -7.60 -7.81 0.28
CA ILE A 111 -7.70 -7.34 -1.10
C ILE A 111 -7.89 -8.57 -1.96
N TYR A 112 -8.73 -8.46 -2.99
CA TYR A 112 -9.07 -9.56 -3.88
C TYR A 112 -8.88 -9.11 -5.31
N PHE A 113 -8.18 -9.93 -6.09
CA PHE A 113 -7.98 -9.77 -7.51
C PHE A 113 -8.53 -10.99 -8.25
N GLY A 114 -8.88 -10.79 -9.51
CA GLY A 114 -9.26 -11.86 -10.40
C GLY A 114 -10.67 -11.67 -10.93
N PRO A 115 -11.09 -12.57 -11.81
CA PRO A 115 -12.36 -12.41 -12.47
C PRO A 115 -13.52 -12.89 -11.61
N GLY A 116 -14.61 -12.14 -11.64
CA GLY A 116 -15.90 -12.59 -11.14
C GLY A 116 -16.64 -13.38 -12.20
N CYS A 117 -17.05 -14.61 -11.86
CA CYS A 117 -18.04 -15.33 -12.65
C CYS A 117 -19.44 -14.90 -12.25
N ASN A 118 -20.25 -14.57 -13.25
CA ASN A 118 -21.68 -14.32 -13.09
C ASN A 118 -22.45 -15.65 -13.16
N ASN A 119 -23.33 -15.89 -12.20
CA ASN A 119 -24.05 -17.16 -11.96
C ASN A 119 -24.99 -17.61 -13.08
N VAL A 120 -25.04 -16.87 -14.19
CA VAL A 120 -25.96 -17.14 -15.30
C VAL A 120 -25.45 -18.27 -16.20
N LEU A 121 -24.16 -18.67 -16.12
CA LEU A 121 -23.55 -19.67 -17.01
C LEU A 121 -22.63 -20.65 -16.27
N VAL A 122 -23.19 -21.44 -15.34
CA VAL A 122 -22.46 -22.50 -14.61
C VAL A 122 -22.03 -23.68 -15.51
N ASN A 123 -22.46 -23.73 -16.78
CA ASN A 123 -22.24 -24.90 -17.67
C ASN A 123 -21.48 -24.60 -18.96
N ASN A 124 -20.88 -23.41 -19.13
CA ASN A 124 -20.04 -23.14 -20.29
C ASN A 124 -18.67 -22.62 -19.84
N VAL A 125 -17.62 -23.23 -20.38
CA VAL A 125 -16.20 -22.82 -20.27
C VAL A 125 -15.99 -21.37 -20.82
N ASN A 126 -17.04 -20.74 -21.35
CA ASN A 126 -17.15 -19.34 -21.73
C ASN A 126 -17.86 -18.47 -20.66
N SER A 127 -17.73 -18.79 -19.38
CA SER A 127 -18.19 -17.90 -18.31
C SER A 127 -17.42 -16.59 -18.39
N SER A 128 -18.10 -15.51 -18.81
CA SER A 128 -17.50 -14.17 -18.91
C SER A 128 -16.93 -13.78 -17.55
N CYS A 129 -15.62 -13.69 -17.52
CA CYS A 129 -14.80 -13.46 -16.33
C CYS A 129 -14.45 -11.97 -16.31
N GLU A 130 -15.18 -11.17 -15.53
CA GLU A 130 -14.91 -9.72 -15.47
C GLU A 130 -13.94 -9.37 -14.33
N PRO A 131 -12.92 -8.53 -14.56
CA PRO A 131 -11.98 -8.16 -13.53
C PRO A 131 -12.69 -7.41 -12.40
N PHE A 132 -12.46 -7.84 -11.16
CA PHE A 132 -13.03 -7.19 -9.99
C PHE A 132 -11.96 -6.99 -8.92
N VAL A 133 -12.06 -5.86 -8.22
CA VAL A 133 -11.23 -5.56 -7.05
C VAL A 133 -12.14 -5.26 -5.88
N VAL A 134 -12.12 -6.13 -4.89
CA VAL A 134 -12.75 -5.86 -3.59
C VAL A 134 -11.67 -5.45 -2.61
N ARG A 135 -11.97 -4.44 -1.82
CA ARG A 135 -11.25 -4.14 -0.60
C ARG A 135 -12.21 -4.41 0.56
N SER A 136 -11.82 -5.31 1.46
CA SER A 136 -12.54 -5.43 2.71
C SER A 136 -12.15 -4.25 3.58
N SER A 137 -13.12 -3.43 3.99
CA SER A 137 -12.93 -2.58 5.17
C SER A 137 -12.81 -3.51 6.36
N VAL A 138 -11.69 -3.43 7.08
CA VAL A 138 -11.53 -4.18 8.33
C VAL A 138 -12.18 -3.31 9.40
N ASP A 139 -13.48 -3.50 9.64
CA ASP A 139 -14.11 -3.10 10.89
C ASP A 139 -14.03 -4.31 11.83
N LYS A 140 -12.88 -4.48 12.49
CA LYS A 140 -12.72 -5.38 13.63
C LYS A 140 -12.12 -4.61 14.79
#